data_AF-A0A949X7B2-F1
#
_entry.id   AF-A0A949X7B2-F1
#
_cell.length_a   1.000
_cell.length_b   1.000
_cell.length_c   1.000
_cell.angle_alpha   90.00
_cell.angle_beta   90.00
_cell.angle_gamma   90.00
#
_symmetry.space_group_name_H-M   'P 1'
#
loop_
_entity.id
_entity.type
_entity.pdbx_description
1 polymer ?
#
loop_
_entity_poly.entity_id
_entity_poly.type
_entity_poly.pdbx_seq_one_letter_code
_entity_poly.pdbx_strand_id
1 'polypeptide(L)'
;MAKRISPKKLIDEWFKTMKPHLARGNSQLAPPTPGAQQRRRKRTRKLARLLAKPLNKAFERSGLDADNDKHWTQLLTLLAFAVYGGRDRGQPKQWSRKKLRRLRDDVAQIKANNPSLTEEECCKRLLKSEGQHSRYDVKFATLRRKLQDAKKLDQEDRLIAASGEESVLSEISKTLKDRT
;
A
#
# COMPACT_ATOMS: atom_id res chain seq x y z
N MET A 1 -4.06 33.90 34.03
CA MET A 1 -3.76 32.46 34.19
C MET A 1 -4.59 31.67 33.18
N ALA A 2 -4.00 31.27 32.04
CA ALA A 2 -4.71 30.52 31.01
C ALA A 2 -4.92 29.06 31.45
N LYS A 3 -6.17 28.59 31.44
CA LYS A 3 -6.53 27.24 31.86
C LYS A 3 -5.97 26.23 30.84
N ARG A 4 -5.13 25.30 31.31
CA ARG A 4 -4.63 24.17 30.52
C ARG A 4 -5.80 23.32 30.03
N ILE A 5 -6.05 23.29 28.73
CA ILE A 5 -7.07 22.45 28.10
C ILE A 5 -6.37 21.19 27.62
N SER A 6 -6.77 20.03 28.16
CA SER A 6 -6.15 18.76 27.79
C SER A 6 -6.52 18.36 26.36
N PRO A 7 -5.65 17.65 25.62
CA PRO A 7 -5.90 17.21 24.23
C PRO A 7 -7.22 16.44 24.06
N LYS A 8 -7.65 15.72 25.11
CA LYS A 8 -8.94 15.03 25.16
C LYS A 8 -10.14 15.99 25.07
N LYS A 9 -10.04 17.16 25.72
CA LYS A 9 -11.09 18.19 25.69
C LYS A 9 -11.19 18.83 24.32
N LEU A 10 -10.07 19.10 23.65
CA LEU A 10 -10.05 19.63 22.28
C LEU A 10 -10.70 18.67 21.28
N ILE A 11 -10.39 17.38 21.37
CA ILE A 11 -11.00 16.35 20.51
C ILE A 11 -12.51 16.24 20.80
N ASP A 12 -12.92 16.22 22.08
CA ASP A 12 -14.33 16.17 22.46
C ASP A 12 -15.11 17.44 22.03
N GLU A 13 -14.47 18.62 22.08
CA GLU A 13 -15.06 19.87 21.56
C GLU A 13 -15.19 19.84 20.04
N TRP A 14 -14.16 19.41 19.32
CA TRP A 14 -14.17 19.29 17.86
C TRP A 14 -15.28 18.34 17.36
N PHE A 15 -15.51 17.22 18.08
CA PHE A 15 -16.63 16.33 17.80
C PHE A 15 -18.01 16.90 18.17
N LYS A 16 -18.08 17.90 19.07
CA LYS A 16 -19.33 18.62 19.37
C LYS A 16 -19.64 19.66 18.29
N THR A 17 -18.64 20.38 17.79
CA THR A 17 -18.80 21.38 16.71
C THR A 17 -19.11 20.76 15.36
N MET A 18 -18.62 19.55 15.07
CA MET A 18 -18.95 18.81 13.84
C MET A 18 -20.28 18.03 13.89
N LYS A 19 -21.26 18.43 14.72
CA LYS A 19 -22.64 17.99 14.48
C LYS A 19 -23.09 18.56 13.13
N PRO A 20 -23.59 17.73 12.19
CA PRO A 20 -23.97 18.22 10.87
C PRO A 20 -25.09 19.25 10.96
N HIS A 21 -24.96 20.31 10.16
CA HIS A 21 -25.99 21.27 9.77
C HIS A 21 -27.18 20.62 9.00
N LEU A 22 -27.50 19.36 9.27
CA LEU A 22 -28.69 18.67 8.76
C LEU A 22 -29.83 18.81 9.78
N ALA A 23 -30.29 20.04 9.98
CA ALA A 23 -31.52 20.31 10.71
C ALA A 23 -32.16 21.62 10.22
N ARG A 24 -32.45 21.70 8.92
CA ARG A 24 -33.63 22.44 8.44
C ARG A 24 -34.69 21.39 8.10
N GLY A 25 -35.40 20.99 9.13
CA GLY A 25 -36.46 19.99 9.06
C GLY A 25 -37.02 19.86 10.47
N ASN A 26 -38.25 20.32 10.64
CA ASN A 26 -38.95 20.50 11.90
C ASN A 26 -39.29 19.15 12.56
N SER A 27 -38.27 18.43 13.02
CA SER A 27 -38.43 17.15 13.71
C SER A 27 -37.96 17.32 15.14
N GLN A 28 -38.92 17.40 16.07
CA GLN A 28 -38.67 17.10 17.49
C GLN A 28 -38.10 15.68 17.57
N LEU A 29 -36.77 15.57 17.52
CA LEU A 29 -36.05 14.33 17.73
C LEU A 29 -36.18 13.99 19.22
N ALA A 30 -36.98 12.96 19.49
CA ALA A 30 -37.08 12.33 20.81
C ALA A 30 -35.69 12.16 21.44
N PRO A 31 -35.55 12.35 22.76
CA PRO A 31 -34.26 12.25 23.44
C PRO A 31 -33.63 10.89 23.11
N PRO A 32 -32.36 10.86 22.65
CA PRO A 32 -31.71 9.63 22.27
C PRO A 32 -31.72 8.68 23.47
N THR A 33 -32.25 7.48 23.27
CA THR A 33 -32.33 6.46 24.32
C THR A 33 -30.96 6.26 25.00
N PRO A 34 -30.91 6.11 26.33
CA PRO A 34 -29.65 6.06 27.09
C PRO A 34 -28.67 4.99 26.56
N GLY A 35 -29.18 3.88 26.02
CA GLY A 35 -28.38 2.85 25.36
C GLY A 35 -27.66 3.31 24.08
N ALA A 36 -28.28 4.19 23.29
CA ALA A 36 -27.68 4.73 22.06
C ALA A 36 -26.54 5.71 22.36
N GLN A 37 -26.71 6.58 23.37
CA GLN A 37 -25.66 7.49 23.83
C GLN A 37 -24.45 6.73 24.39
N GLN A 38 -24.69 5.67 25.15
CA GLN A 38 -23.62 4.87 25.76
C GLN A 38 -22.81 4.11 24.70
N ARG A 39 -23.46 3.53 23.68
CA ARG A 39 -22.79 2.90 22.53
C ARG A 39 -21.93 3.90 21.75
N ARG A 40 -22.42 5.13 21.51
CA ARG A 40 -21.66 6.20 20.85
C ARG A 40 -20.43 6.63 21.64
N ARG A 41 -20.55 6.76 22.97
CA ARG A 41 -19.41 7.06 23.89
C ARG A 41 -18.35 5.95 23.88
N LYS A 42 -18.76 4.68 23.85
CA LYS A 42 -17.83 3.54 23.75
C LYS A 42 -17.07 3.56 22.42
N ARG A 43 -17.76 3.81 21.30
CA ARG A 43 -17.14 3.90 19.96
C ARG A 43 -16.14 5.05 19.84
N THR A 44 -16.51 6.25 20.28
CA THR A 44 -15.64 7.44 20.26
C THR A 44 -14.38 7.25 21.10
N ARG A 45 -14.49 6.66 22.30
CA ARG A 45 -13.31 6.31 23.12
C ARG A 45 -12.39 5.30 22.44
N LYS A 46 -12.94 4.30 21.76
CA LYS A 46 -12.15 3.31 21.01
C LYS A 46 -11.39 3.99 19.87
N LEU A 47 -12.06 4.86 19.10
CA LEU A 47 -11.44 5.62 18.02
C LEU A 47 -10.34 6.56 18.55
N ALA A 48 -10.60 7.30 19.62
CA ALA A 48 -9.60 8.17 20.23
C ALA A 48 -8.33 7.41 20.66
N ARG A 49 -8.47 6.19 21.20
CA ARG A 49 -7.32 5.34 21.56
C ARG A 49 -6.54 4.86 20.34
N LEU A 50 -7.24 4.47 19.28
CA LEU A 50 -6.61 4.01 18.03
C LEU A 50 -5.86 5.14 17.33
N LEU A 51 -6.40 6.36 17.40
CA LEU A 51 -5.83 7.54 16.74
C LEU A 51 -4.76 8.25 17.59
N ALA A 52 -4.75 8.10 18.92
CA ALA A 52 -3.78 8.77 19.79
C ALA A 52 -2.32 8.41 19.46
N LYS A 53 -2.02 7.11 19.28
CA LYS A 53 -0.65 6.66 18.95
C LYS A 53 -0.14 7.21 17.62
N PRO A 54 -0.84 7.07 16.48
CA PRO A 54 -0.36 7.61 15.21
C PRO A 54 -0.32 9.13 15.20
N LEU A 55 -1.24 9.81 15.89
CA LEU A 55 -1.24 11.26 16.00
C LEU A 55 0.00 11.76 16.76
N ASN A 56 0.31 11.19 17.92
CA ASN A 56 1.52 11.55 18.68
C ASN A 56 2.78 11.32 17.86
N LYS A 57 2.85 10.21 17.12
CA LYS A 57 3.97 9.91 16.23
C LYS A 57 4.10 10.93 15.09
N ALA A 58 2.97 11.46 14.59
CA ALA A 58 2.97 12.48 13.56
C ALA A 58 3.50 13.82 14.09
N PHE A 59 3.09 14.23 15.29
CA PHE A 59 3.63 15.40 15.99
C PHE A 59 5.13 15.26 16.28
N GLU A 60 5.56 14.13 16.83
CA GLU A 60 6.97 13.82 17.10
C GLU A 60 7.83 13.89 15.83
N ARG A 61 7.36 13.28 14.73
CA ARG A 61 8.09 13.26 13.45
C ARG A 61 8.15 14.61 12.74
N SER A 62 7.17 15.48 12.99
CA SER A 62 7.14 16.83 12.43
C SER A 62 7.82 17.86 13.33
N GLY A 63 8.29 17.47 14.53
CA GLY A 63 8.86 18.38 15.52
C GLY A 63 7.83 19.36 16.09
N LEU A 64 6.55 19.03 15.99
CA LEU A 64 5.44 19.89 16.38
C LEU A 64 4.91 19.49 17.76
N ASP A 65 4.56 20.49 18.57
CA ASP A 65 3.91 20.29 19.87
C ASP A 65 2.39 20.06 19.72
N ALA A 66 1.88 19.00 20.34
CA ALA A 66 0.47 18.62 20.33
C ALA A 66 -0.40 19.49 21.25
N ASP A 67 0.20 20.22 22.19
CA ASP A 67 -0.51 21.11 23.11
C ASP A 67 -0.71 22.54 22.54
N ASN A 68 -0.15 22.84 21.36
CA ASN A 68 -0.26 24.13 20.70
C ASN A 68 -1.23 24.10 19.51
N ASP A 69 -2.31 24.88 19.58
CA ASP A 69 -3.34 24.96 18.54
C ASP A 69 -2.80 25.39 17.16
N LYS A 70 -1.74 26.20 17.10
CA LYS A 70 -1.14 26.59 15.81
C LYS A 70 -0.43 25.42 15.11
N HIS A 71 0.19 24.54 15.90
CA HIS A 71 0.88 23.36 15.40
C HIS A 71 -0.11 22.32 14.87
N TRP A 72 -1.33 22.28 15.41
CA TRP A 72 -2.42 21.49 14.84
C TRP A 72 -2.77 21.92 13.42
N THR A 73 -2.87 23.23 13.16
CA THR A 73 -3.13 23.74 11.81
C THR A 73 -1.99 23.35 10.86
N GLN A 74 -0.74 23.52 11.29
CA GLN A 74 0.44 23.15 10.50
C GLN A 74 0.48 21.65 10.17
N LEU A 75 0.22 20.79 11.16
CA LEU A 75 0.18 19.34 10.97
C LEU A 75 -0.93 18.95 9.99
N LEU A 76 -2.11 19.57 10.10
CA LEU A 76 -3.22 19.31 9.18
C LEU A 76 -2.90 19.77 7.76
N THR A 77 -2.23 20.91 7.58
CA THR A 77 -1.77 21.37 6.26
C THR A 77 -0.77 20.40 5.64
N LEU A 78 0.21 19.93 6.43
CA LEU A 78 1.19 18.93 5.99
C LEU A 78 0.51 17.60 5.61
N LEU A 79 -0.46 17.15 6.41
CA LEU A 79 -1.23 15.95 6.12
C LEU A 79 -2.08 16.11 4.86
N ALA A 80 -2.75 17.26 4.71
CA ALA A 80 -3.54 17.58 3.53
C ALA A 80 -2.65 17.61 2.27
N PHE A 81 -1.44 18.15 2.36
CA PHE A 81 -0.46 18.09 1.27
C PHE A 81 0.00 16.65 0.99
N ALA A 82 0.28 15.84 2.01
CA ALA A 82 0.71 14.45 1.80
C ALA A 82 -0.38 13.56 1.17
N VAL A 83 -1.65 13.81 1.50
CA VAL A 83 -2.80 13.03 1.01
C VAL A 83 -3.32 13.57 -0.33
N TYR A 84 -3.45 14.88 -0.46
CA TYR A 84 -4.13 15.55 -1.57
C TYR A 84 -3.23 16.47 -2.40
N GLY A 85 -2.05 16.83 -1.91
CA GLY A 85 -1.11 17.76 -2.55
C GLY A 85 -0.44 17.23 -3.83
N GLY A 86 -0.98 16.16 -4.41
CA GLY A 86 -0.52 15.60 -5.67
C GLY A 86 0.75 14.77 -5.46
N ARG A 87 0.62 13.45 -5.64
CA ARG A 87 1.77 12.65 -6.01
C ARG A 87 2.09 13.05 -7.45
N ASP A 88 3.09 13.90 -7.63
CA ASP A 88 3.53 14.32 -8.96
C ASP A 88 3.66 13.11 -9.90
N ARG A 89 3.30 13.34 -11.15
CA ARG A 89 3.44 12.41 -12.28
C ARG A 89 4.87 11.88 -12.34
N GLY A 90 5.13 10.74 -11.70
CA GLY A 90 6.52 10.28 -11.64
C GLY A 90 6.77 8.92 -11.03
N GLN A 91 5.79 8.24 -10.41
CA GLN A 91 6.06 6.86 -9.99
C GLN A 91 6.08 5.97 -11.24
N PRO A 92 7.25 5.43 -11.65
CA PRO A 92 7.33 4.61 -12.84
C PRO A 92 6.39 3.43 -12.66
N LYS A 93 5.54 3.19 -13.67
CA LYS A 93 4.56 2.10 -13.66
C LYS A 93 5.29 0.80 -13.33
N GLN A 94 5.05 0.28 -12.12
CA GLN A 94 5.69 -0.95 -11.68
C GLN A 94 5.24 -2.08 -12.59
N TRP A 95 6.20 -2.88 -13.07
CA TRP A 95 5.90 -4.06 -13.86
C TRP A 95 5.39 -5.15 -12.92
N SER A 96 4.20 -5.66 -13.20
CA SER A 96 3.66 -6.78 -12.44
C SER A 96 4.50 -8.05 -12.71
N ARG A 97 4.54 -8.96 -11.72
CA ARG A 97 5.21 -10.27 -11.86
C ARG A 97 4.73 -11.02 -13.11
N LYS A 98 3.42 -10.95 -13.40
CA LYS A 98 2.81 -11.53 -14.60
C LYS A 98 3.40 -10.95 -15.90
N LYS A 99 3.66 -9.63 -15.93
CA LYS A 99 4.26 -8.97 -17.09
C LYS A 99 5.74 -9.34 -17.28
N LEU A 100 6.47 -9.52 -16.18
CA LEU A 100 7.87 -9.99 -16.21
C LEU A 100 7.99 -11.42 -16.74
N ARG A 101 7.15 -12.35 -16.25
CA ARG A 101 7.13 -13.74 -16.76
C ARG A 101 6.80 -13.78 -18.25
N ARG A 102 5.79 -13.02 -18.68
CA ARG A 102 5.43 -12.92 -20.10
C ARG A 102 6.57 -12.38 -20.97
N LEU A 103 7.32 -11.38 -20.49
CA LEU A 103 8.48 -10.86 -21.22
C LEU A 103 9.53 -11.95 -21.44
N ARG A 104 9.80 -12.77 -20.42
CA ARG A 104 10.71 -13.91 -20.53
C ARG A 104 10.21 -14.92 -21.56
N ASP A 105 8.94 -15.27 -21.51
CA ASP A 105 8.34 -16.25 -22.43
C ASP A 105 8.38 -15.74 -23.87
N ASP A 106 8.09 -14.47 -24.10
CA ASP A 106 8.17 -13.83 -25.42
C ASP A 106 9.63 -13.87 -25.97
N VAL A 107 10.64 -13.60 -25.12
CA VAL A 107 12.06 -13.73 -25.50
C VAL A 107 12.45 -15.17 -25.79
N ALA A 108 11.99 -16.13 -24.97
CA ALA A 108 12.24 -17.55 -25.15
C ALA A 108 11.62 -18.07 -26.44
N GLN A 109 10.41 -17.63 -26.78
CA GLN A 109 9.73 -17.97 -28.03
C GLN A 109 10.50 -17.46 -29.25
N ILE A 110 10.99 -16.22 -29.24
CA ILE A 110 11.80 -15.69 -30.35
C ILE A 110 13.11 -16.46 -30.50
N LYS A 111 13.74 -16.81 -29.38
CA LYS A 111 14.97 -17.62 -29.36
C LYS A 111 14.73 -19.04 -29.84
N ALA A 112 13.59 -19.66 -29.50
CA ALA A 112 13.21 -20.97 -30.00
C ALA A 112 13.02 -20.96 -31.52
N ASN A 113 12.42 -19.90 -32.06
CA ASN A 113 12.23 -19.74 -33.51
C ASN A 113 13.53 -19.36 -34.24
N ASN A 114 14.54 -18.85 -33.53
CA ASN A 114 15.81 -18.38 -34.10
C ASN A 114 16.96 -18.64 -33.11
N PRO A 115 17.49 -19.88 -33.04
CA PRO A 115 18.46 -20.26 -32.01
C PRO A 115 19.81 -19.55 -32.14
N SER A 116 20.12 -18.98 -33.30
CA SER A 116 21.34 -18.22 -33.56
C SER A 116 21.32 -16.78 -33.02
N LEU A 117 20.16 -16.27 -32.58
CA LEU A 117 20.04 -14.89 -32.12
C LEU A 117 20.48 -14.73 -30.67
N THR A 118 21.15 -13.60 -30.43
CA THR A 118 21.49 -13.16 -29.08
C THR A 118 20.24 -12.63 -28.36
N GLU A 119 20.24 -12.68 -27.03
CA GLU A 119 19.12 -12.14 -26.23
C GLU A 119 18.88 -10.64 -26.50
N GLU A 120 19.93 -9.91 -26.87
CA GLU A 120 19.85 -8.50 -27.24
C GLU A 120 19.07 -8.29 -28.53
N GLU A 121 19.32 -9.13 -29.53
CA GLU A 121 18.61 -9.11 -30.80
C GLU A 121 17.15 -9.55 -30.63
N CYS A 122 16.88 -10.52 -29.75
CA CYS A 122 15.51 -10.89 -29.37
C CYS A 122 14.76 -9.69 -28.77
N CYS A 123 15.40 -8.94 -27.86
CA CYS A 123 14.82 -7.74 -27.27
C CYS A 123 14.61 -6.61 -28.31
N LYS A 124 15.54 -6.44 -29.26
CA LYS A 124 15.38 -5.50 -30.38
C LYS A 124 14.22 -5.91 -31.28
N ARG A 125 14.06 -7.20 -31.58
CA ARG A 125 12.93 -7.72 -32.36
C ARG A 125 11.58 -7.52 -31.65
N LEU A 126 11.54 -7.68 -30.32
CA LEU A 126 10.32 -7.41 -29.54
C LEU A 126 9.85 -5.94 -29.57
N LEU A 127 10.79 -5.00 -29.69
CA LEU A 127 10.45 -3.58 -29.82
C LEU A 127 10.04 -3.22 -31.26
N LYS A 128 10.57 -3.94 -32.25
CA LYS A 128 10.32 -3.73 -33.68
C LYS A 128 9.13 -4.51 -34.23
N SER A 129 8.48 -5.41 -33.47
CA SER A 129 7.27 -6.08 -33.96
C SER A 129 6.14 -5.05 -34.08
N GLU A 130 6.04 -4.48 -35.26
CA GLU A 130 5.08 -3.46 -35.69
C GLU A 130 3.67 -4.07 -35.74
N GLY A 131 2.91 -3.78 -34.69
CA GLY A 131 1.53 -4.22 -34.51
C GLY A 131 0.86 -3.35 -33.47
N GLN A 132 0.68 -2.08 -33.82
CA GLN A 132 -0.19 -1.08 -33.18
C GLN A 132 0.14 -0.59 -31.77
N HIS A 133 0.80 -1.35 -30.91
CA HIS A 133 1.53 -0.85 -29.74
C HIS A 133 2.60 -1.88 -29.43
N SER A 134 3.89 -1.50 -29.37
CA SER A 134 4.87 -2.41 -28.75
C SER A 134 4.30 -2.78 -27.38
N ARG A 135 4.04 -4.08 -27.17
CA ARG A 135 3.45 -4.62 -25.92
C ARG A 135 4.21 -4.13 -24.69
N TYR A 136 5.45 -3.71 -24.93
CA TYR A 136 6.37 -3.09 -24.02
C TYR A 136 6.70 -1.66 -24.48
N ASP A 137 5.88 -0.70 -24.04
CA ASP A 137 6.17 0.73 -24.20
C ASP A 137 7.30 1.18 -23.24
N VAL A 138 8.51 0.69 -23.49
CA VAL A 138 9.72 1.02 -22.73
C VAL A 138 10.93 1.08 -23.66
N LYS A 139 11.93 1.86 -23.26
CA LYS A 139 13.23 1.91 -23.96
C LYS A 139 13.94 0.56 -23.87
N PHE A 140 14.74 0.23 -24.88
CA PHE A 140 15.54 -1.01 -24.95
C PHE A 140 16.35 -1.30 -23.67
N ALA A 141 17.06 -0.31 -23.14
CA ALA A 141 17.84 -0.47 -21.92
C ALA A 141 16.96 -0.86 -20.71
N THR A 142 15.73 -0.33 -20.64
CA THR A 142 14.76 -0.69 -19.61
C THR A 142 14.23 -2.11 -19.80
N LEU A 143 13.95 -2.50 -21.05
CA LEU A 143 13.50 -3.86 -21.37
C LEU A 143 14.52 -4.91 -20.93
N ARG A 144 15.81 -4.67 -21.21
CA ARG A 144 16.92 -5.57 -20.80
C ARG A 144 17.00 -5.70 -19.27
N ARG A 145 16.90 -4.58 -18.55
CA ARG A 145 16.88 -4.60 -17.09
C ARG A 145 15.67 -5.38 -16.55
N LYS A 146 14.50 -5.24 -17.20
CA LYS A 146 13.30 -6.00 -16.84
C LYS A 146 13.42 -7.49 -17.14
N LEU A 147 14.15 -7.87 -18.20
CA LEU A 147 14.47 -9.27 -18.45
C LEU A 147 15.36 -9.87 -17.35
N GLN A 148 16.33 -9.10 -16.85
CA GLN A 148 17.14 -9.52 -15.70
C GLN A 148 16.29 -9.64 -14.42
N ASP A 149 15.40 -8.68 -14.16
CA ASP A 149 14.44 -8.75 -13.05
C ASP A 149 13.57 -10.03 -13.16
N ALA A 150 13.12 -10.39 -14.38
CA ALA A 150 12.34 -11.60 -14.62
C ALA A 150 13.14 -12.88 -14.34
N LYS A 151 14.41 -12.94 -14.76
CA LYS A 151 15.30 -14.09 -14.48
C LYS A 151 15.57 -14.27 -12.99
N LYS A 152 15.77 -13.17 -12.25
CA LYS A 152 15.91 -13.21 -10.79
C LYS A 152 14.65 -13.76 -10.12
N LEU A 153 13.49 -13.31 -10.58
CA LEU A 153 12.21 -13.78 -10.05
C LEU A 153 12.03 -15.30 -10.25
N ASP A 154 12.47 -15.85 -11.38
CA ASP A 154 12.47 -17.31 -11.57
C ASP A 154 13.43 -18.05 -10.64
N GLN A 155 14.61 -17.48 -10.40
CA GLN A 155 15.57 -18.07 -9.47
C GLN A 155 14.98 -18.10 -8.06
N GLU A 156 14.37 -17.00 -7.63
CA GLU A 156 13.63 -16.92 -6.36
C GLU A 156 12.50 -17.96 -6.30
N ASP A 157 11.69 -18.07 -7.35
CA ASP A 157 10.60 -19.05 -7.42
C ASP A 157 11.13 -20.50 -7.32
N ARG A 158 12.28 -20.81 -7.96
CA ARG A 158 12.93 -22.12 -7.87
C ARG A 158 13.47 -22.41 -6.48
N LEU A 159 14.06 -21.44 -5.81
CA LEU A 159 14.55 -21.59 -4.44
C LEU A 159 13.40 -21.83 -3.47
N ILE A 160 12.28 -21.13 -3.64
CA ILE A 160 11.07 -21.34 -2.84
C ILE A 160 10.48 -22.73 -3.10
N ALA A 161 10.46 -23.19 -4.36
CA ALA A 161 10.00 -24.53 -4.69
C ALA A 161 10.91 -25.61 -4.06
N ALA A 162 12.23 -25.47 -4.18
CA ALA A 162 13.18 -26.41 -3.60
C ALA A 162 13.08 -26.46 -2.06
N SER A 163 12.95 -25.31 -1.39
CA SER A 163 12.78 -25.29 0.08
C SER A 163 11.42 -25.86 0.52
N GLY A 164 10.39 -25.68 -0.30
CA GLY A 164 9.07 -26.28 -0.08
C GLY A 164 9.11 -27.80 -0.22
N GLU A 165 9.81 -28.32 -1.23
CA GLU A 165 10.00 -29.75 -1.46
C GLU A 165 10.79 -30.41 -0.33
N GLU A 166 11.86 -29.77 0.17
CA GLU A 166 12.60 -30.25 1.35
C GLU A 166 11.72 -30.31 2.61
N SER A 167 10.86 -29.30 2.82
CA SER A 167 9.90 -29.28 3.92
C SER A 167 8.90 -30.42 3.82
N VAL A 168 8.33 -30.65 2.63
CA VAL A 168 7.34 -31.70 2.37
C VAL A 168 7.95 -33.10 2.51
N LEU A 169 9.17 -33.31 1.99
CA LEU A 169 9.90 -34.57 2.15
C LEU A 169 10.25 -34.86 3.61
N SER A 170 10.57 -33.81 4.40
CA SER A 170 10.83 -33.96 5.84
C SER A 170 9.58 -34.32 6.64
N GLU A 171 8.42 -33.79 6.27
CA GLU A 171 7.13 -34.15 6.89
C GLU A 171 6.71 -35.57 6.53
N ILE A 172 6.85 -35.96 5.26
CA ILE A 172 6.56 -37.34 4.81
C ILE A 172 7.47 -38.34 5.55
N SER A 173 8.77 -38.05 5.67
CA SER A 173 9.73 -38.91 6.40
C SER A 173 9.37 -39.07 7.89
N LYS A 174 8.95 -37.99 8.57
CA LYS A 174 8.48 -38.06 9.97
C LYS A 174 7.22 -38.92 10.09
N THR A 175 6.24 -38.72 9.20
CA THR A 175 4.98 -39.50 9.25
C THR A 175 5.16 -40.99 8.96
N LEU A 176 6.19 -41.37 8.18
CA LEU A 176 6.54 -42.77 7.94
C LEU A 176 7.28 -43.39 9.13
N LYS A 177 8.08 -42.62 9.86
CA LYS A 177 8.84 -43.09 11.02
C LYS A 177 7.98 -43.27 12.28
N ASP A 178 6.90 -42.51 12.41
CA ASP A 178 5.93 -42.64 13.51
C ASP A 178 4.92 -43.79 13.31
N ARG A 179 4.96 -44.48 12.15
CA ARG A 179 4.04 -45.59 11.81
C ARG A 179 4.65 -46.99 11.92
N THR A 180 5.90 -47.10 12.36
CA THR A 180 6.62 -48.36 12.64
C THR A 180 6.96 -48.44 14.11
#